data_AF-A0A7I4YE47-F1
#
_entry.id   AF-A0A7I4YE47-F1
#
_cell.length_a   1.000
_cell.length_b   1.000
_cell.length_c   1.000
_cell.angle_alpha   90.00
_cell.angle_beta   90.00
_cell.angle_gamma   90.00
#
_symmetry.space_group_name_H-M   'P 1'
#
loop_
_entity.id
_entity.type
_entity.pdbx_description
1 polymer ?
#
loop_
_entity_poly.entity_id
_entity_poly.type
_entity_poly.pdbx_seq_one_letter_code
_entity_poly.pdbx_strand_id
1 'polypeptide(L)'
;MFLVFGVLLLTSSVLSEKDDLNTIYKAIKDITGFDRNDLIKMREAVIAKKIGKQILVLDRNLRKRQHDYIKATLSLPPDARRFMYSLIHSGMNPKLKRPSIFKSWSGLESKFRGKISKKSCSKLLKKFPGLAKYNICTA
;
A
#
# COMPACT_ATOMS: atom_id res chain seq x y z
N MET A 1 41.83 -0.98 -14.16
CA MET A 1 40.58 -1.77 -14.11
C MET A 1 39.89 -1.55 -12.76
N PHE A 2 39.30 -0.38 -12.50
CA PHE A 2 38.49 -0.09 -11.28
C PHE A 2 37.60 1.16 -11.49
N LEU A 3 36.90 1.24 -12.62
CA LEU A 3 36.04 2.41 -12.95
C LEU A 3 34.60 2.04 -13.32
N VAL A 4 34.12 0.86 -12.91
CA VAL A 4 32.74 0.41 -13.25
C VAL A 4 31.82 0.30 -12.04
N PHE A 5 32.34 0.37 -10.80
CA PHE A 5 31.51 0.24 -9.59
C PHE A 5 30.96 1.57 -9.04
N GLY A 6 31.46 2.72 -9.48
CA GLY A 6 31.05 4.03 -8.95
C GLY A 6 29.67 4.51 -9.45
N VAL A 7 29.26 4.11 -10.65
CA VAL A 7 28.03 4.63 -11.29
C VAL A 7 26.78 3.85 -10.89
N LEU A 8 26.92 2.59 -10.46
CA LEU A 8 25.77 1.75 -10.06
C LEU A 8 25.24 2.03 -8.64
N LEU A 9 25.99 2.75 -7.79
CA LEU A 9 25.58 3.10 -6.42
C LEU A 9 24.92 4.48 -6.30
N LEU A 10 24.97 5.31 -7.35
CA LEU A 10 24.40 6.65 -7.31
C LEU A 10 22.88 6.67 -7.59
N THR A 11 22.32 5.65 -8.24
CA THR A 11 20.87 5.58 -8.46
C THR A 11 20.09 5.09 -7.24
N SER A 12 20.73 4.42 -6.28
CA SER A 12 20.10 4.02 -5.01
C SER A 12 20.10 5.12 -3.96
N SER A 13 20.94 6.14 -4.12
CA SER A 13 21.16 7.20 -3.14
C SER A 13 20.25 8.42 -3.34
N VAL A 14 19.84 8.71 -4.57
CA VAL A 14 18.93 9.83 -4.90
C VAL A 14 17.46 9.51 -4.59
N LEU A 15 17.11 8.23 -4.36
CA LEU A 15 15.79 7.81 -3.88
C LEU A 15 15.68 7.71 -2.34
N SER A 16 16.69 8.16 -1.59
CA SER A 16 16.57 8.41 -0.14
C SER A 16 15.85 9.74 0.13
N GLU A 17 14.81 10.03 -0.66
CA GLU A 17 13.93 11.17 -0.46
C GLU A 17 13.02 10.81 0.73
N LYS A 18 13.51 11.06 1.95
CA LYS A 18 12.82 10.89 3.25
C LYS A 18 11.77 9.78 3.25
N ASP A 19 12.22 8.52 3.28
CA ASP A 19 11.31 7.39 3.38
C ASP A 19 10.57 7.40 4.72
N ASP A 20 9.34 7.90 4.69
CA ASP A 20 8.50 8.14 5.85
C ASP A 20 7.04 7.78 5.53
N LEU A 21 6.11 8.20 6.39
CA LEU A 21 4.70 7.88 6.19
C LEU A 21 4.13 8.48 4.89
N ASN A 22 4.69 9.58 4.38
CA ASN A 22 4.26 10.20 3.14
C ASN A 22 4.56 9.31 1.93
N THR A 23 5.62 8.49 1.96
CA THR A 23 5.90 7.54 0.88
C THR A 23 4.84 6.44 0.82
N ILE A 24 4.33 5.99 1.98
CA ILE A 24 3.15 5.10 2.04
C ILE A 24 1.92 5.77 1.47
N TYR A 25 1.62 7.02 1.84
CA TYR A 25 0.45 7.73 1.32
C TYR A 25 0.53 7.93 -0.20
N LYS A 26 1.72 8.27 -0.71
CA LYS A 26 1.98 8.36 -2.16
C LYS A 26 1.74 7.02 -2.84
N ALA A 27 2.27 5.93 -2.28
CA ALA A 27 2.05 4.58 -2.81
C ALA A 27 0.58 4.17 -2.82
N ILE A 28 -0.16 4.43 -1.73
CA ILE A 28 -1.60 4.14 -1.68
C ILE A 28 -2.34 4.91 -2.76
N LYS A 29 -2.06 6.21 -2.93
CA LYS A 29 -2.70 7.04 -3.95
C LYS A 29 -2.40 6.53 -5.35
N ASP A 30 -1.15 6.20 -5.65
CA ASP A 30 -0.74 5.69 -6.96
C ASP A 30 -1.34 4.32 -7.27
N ILE A 31 -1.42 3.42 -6.28
CA ILE A 31 -1.88 2.04 -6.46
C ILE A 31 -3.41 1.94 -6.48
N THR A 32 -4.10 2.74 -5.65
CA THR A 32 -5.53 2.57 -5.37
C THR A 32 -6.39 3.79 -5.71
N GLY A 33 -5.77 4.96 -5.88
CA GLY A 33 -6.47 6.23 -6.04
C GLY A 33 -7.00 6.85 -4.75
N PHE A 34 -6.77 6.23 -3.57
CA PHE A 34 -7.13 6.82 -2.29
C PHE A 34 -6.08 7.80 -1.80
N ASP A 35 -6.51 9.00 -1.43
CA ASP A 35 -5.64 9.96 -0.76
C ASP A 35 -5.67 9.80 0.78
N ARG A 36 -4.89 10.62 1.48
CA ARG A 36 -4.83 10.60 2.94
C ARG A 36 -6.18 10.88 3.61
N ASN A 37 -6.99 11.78 3.04
CA ASN A 37 -8.28 12.15 3.60
C ASN A 37 -9.30 11.01 3.44
N ASP A 38 -9.28 10.32 2.30
CA ASP A 38 -10.04 9.10 2.08
C ASP A 38 -9.76 8.05 3.17
N LEU A 39 -8.47 7.80 3.46
CA LEU A 39 -8.05 6.83 4.46
C LEU A 39 -8.48 7.21 5.89
N ILE A 40 -8.45 8.50 6.23
CA ILE A 40 -8.92 9.01 7.53
C ILE A 40 -10.42 8.74 7.67
N LYS A 41 -11.22 9.14 6.68
CA LYS A 41 -12.68 8.92 6.69
C LYS A 41 -13.03 7.43 6.76
N MET A 42 -12.34 6.59 6.00
CA MET A 42 -12.53 5.13 6.07
C MET A 42 -12.22 4.59 7.47
N ARG A 43 -11.13 5.07 8.10
CA ARG A 43 -10.74 4.65 9.44
C ARG A 43 -11.80 5.07 10.47
N GLU A 44 -12.28 6.30 10.40
CA GLU A 44 -13.34 6.82 11.26
C GLU A 44 -14.62 6.00 11.11
N ALA A 45 -15.04 5.67 9.88
CA ALA A 45 -16.20 4.83 9.62
C ALA A 45 -16.05 3.42 10.24
N VAL A 46 -14.85 2.81 10.13
CA VAL A 46 -14.56 1.51 10.77
C VAL A 46 -14.62 1.61 12.29
N ILE A 47 -14.05 2.66 12.88
CA ILE A 47 -14.08 2.90 14.34
C ILE A 47 -15.52 3.11 14.80
N ALA A 48 -16.27 3.98 14.12
CA ALA A 48 -17.66 4.30 14.43
C ALA A 48 -18.53 3.04 14.44
N LYS A 49 -18.41 2.20 13.41
CA LYS A 49 -19.07 0.89 13.35
C LYS A 49 -18.70 -0.01 14.54
N LYS A 50 -17.43 -0.06 14.92
CA LYS A 50 -16.95 -0.89 16.04
C LYS A 50 -17.52 -0.46 17.39
N ILE A 51 -17.72 0.84 17.60
CA ILE A 51 -18.25 1.40 18.85
C ILE A 51 -19.78 1.61 18.81
N GLY A 52 -20.48 1.06 17.81
CA GLY A 52 -21.93 1.17 17.68
C GLY A 52 -22.45 2.57 17.29
N LYS A 53 -21.57 3.51 16.91
CA LYS A 53 -21.97 4.84 16.44
C LYS A 53 -22.23 4.78 14.93
N GLN A 54 -23.50 4.86 14.51
CA GLN A 54 -23.90 4.75 13.10
C GLN A 54 -23.64 6.01 12.24
N ILE A 55 -23.07 7.08 12.82
CA ILE A 55 -23.21 8.44 12.27
C ILE A 55 -22.25 8.75 11.10
N LEU A 56 -21.15 8.01 10.93
CA LEU A 56 -20.16 8.34 9.89
C LEU A 56 -20.46 7.63 8.57
N VAL A 57 -21.30 8.29 7.78
CA VAL A 57 -21.67 7.89 6.42
C VAL A 57 -20.57 8.37 5.47
N LEU A 58 -19.78 7.45 4.93
CA LEU A 58 -18.91 7.78 3.78
C LEU A 58 -19.79 8.32 2.65
N ASP A 59 -19.31 9.38 1.99
CA ASP A 59 -19.98 9.91 0.81
C ASP A 59 -20.16 8.80 -0.25
N ARG A 60 -21.18 8.95 -1.09
CA ARG A 60 -21.57 7.90 -2.05
C ARG A 60 -20.41 7.46 -2.95
N ASN A 61 -19.55 8.40 -3.36
CA ASN A 61 -18.44 8.11 -4.25
C ASN A 61 -17.33 7.33 -3.51
N LEU A 62 -16.89 7.80 -2.33
CA LEU A 62 -15.90 7.11 -1.52
C LEU A 62 -16.37 5.70 -1.11
N ARG A 63 -17.65 5.54 -0.77
CA ARG A 63 -18.24 4.23 -0.47
C ARG A 63 -18.15 3.28 -1.66
N LYS A 64 -18.50 3.75 -2.87
CA LYS A 64 -18.41 2.94 -4.09
C LYS A 64 -16.97 2.53 -4.36
N ARG A 65 -16.02 3.47 -4.34
CA ARG A 65 -14.59 3.18 -4.52
C ARG A 65 -14.07 2.18 -3.48
N GLN A 66 -14.47 2.34 -2.21
CA GLN A 66 -14.10 1.40 -1.15
C GLN A 66 -14.65 -0.01 -1.42
N HIS A 67 -15.92 -0.12 -1.84
CA HIS A 67 -16.53 -1.40 -2.19
C HIS A 67 -15.80 -2.08 -3.35
N ASP A 68 -15.50 -1.32 -4.41
CA ASP A 68 -14.76 -1.82 -5.59
C ASP A 68 -13.34 -2.27 -5.20
N TYR A 69 -12.65 -1.50 -4.35
CA TYR A 69 -11.36 -1.87 -3.79
C TYR A 69 -11.42 -3.18 -2.99
N ILE A 70 -12.41 -3.35 -2.11
CA ILE A 70 -12.59 -4.56 -1.30
C ILE A 70 -12.83 -5.76 -2.24
N LYS A 71 -13.71 -5.62 -3.22
CA LYS A 71 -14.01 -6.68 -4.20
C LYS A 71 -12.76 -7.07 -5.01
N ALA A 72 -12.01 -6.08 -5.48
CA ALA A 72 -10.75 -6.32 -6.20
C ALA A 72 -9.73 -7.05 -5.33
N THR A 73 -9.56 -6.61 -4.07
CA THR A 73 -8.61 -7.20 -3.13
C THR A 73 -8.98 -8.63 -2.73
N LEU A 74 -10.27 -8.91 -2.48
CA LEU A 74 -10.75 -10.26 -2.15
C LEU A 74 -10.58 -11.26 -3.30
N SER A 75 -10.53 -10.78 -4.55
CA SER A 75 -10.27 -11.63 -5.71
C SER A 75 -8.79 -12.02 -5.89
N LEU A 76 -7.88 -11.40 -5.14
CA LEU A 76 -6.45 -11.70 -5.20
C LEU A 76 -6.10 -13.02 -4.48
N PRO A 77 -5.04 -13.72 -4.90
CA PRO A 77 -4.45 -14.81 -4.13
C PRO A 77 -4.00 -14.36 -2.72
N PRO A 78 -3.89 -15.28 -1.73
CA PRO A 78 -3.66 -14.92 -0.33
C PRO A 78 -2.40 -14.08 -0.05
N ASP A 79 -1.27 -14.37 -0.71
CA ASP A 79 -0.01 -13.65 -0.58
C ASP A 79 -0.10 -12.19 -1.10
N ALA A 80 -0.66 -12.00 -2.29
CA ALA A 80 -0.94 -10.66 -2.85
C ALA A 80 -1.98 -9.88 -2.03
N ARG A 81 -3.01 -10.57 -1.52
CA ARG A 81 -4.03 -9.97 -0.65
C ARG A 81 -3.43 -9.46 0.66
N ARG A 82 -2.52 -10.24 1.26
CA ARG A 82 -1.80 -9.86 2.48
C ARG A 82 -1.00 -8.58 2.28
N PHE A 83 -0.33 -8.43 1.14
CA PHE A 83 0.36 -7.20 0.77
C PHE A 83 -0.60 -5.99 0.73
N MET A 84 -1.72 -6.10 0.00
CA MET A 84 -2.70 -5.00 -0.11
C MET A 84 -3.30 -4.60 1.24
N TYR A 85 -3.59 -5.58 2.11
CA TYR A 85 -4.05 -5.29 3.47
C TYR A 85 -2.99 -4.59 4.31
N SER A 86 -1.73 -5.02 4.25
CA SER A 86 -0.64 -4.32 4.94
C SER A 86 -0.47 -2.89 4.44
N LEU A 87 -0.56 -2.66 3.13
CA LEU A 87 -0.48 -1.32 2.53
C LEU A 87 -1.57 -0.39 3.05
N ILE A 88 -2.85 -0.77 2.90
CA ILE A 88 -3.97 0.07 3.35
C ILE A 88 -4.01 0.23 4.86
N HIS A 89 -3.75 -0.82 5.64
CA HIS A 89 -3.72 -0.72 7.10
C HIS A 89 -2.63 0.23 7.60
N SER A 90 -1.49 0.29 6.91
CA SER A 90 -0.41 1.21 7.26
C SER A 90 -0.85 2.68 7.11
N GLY A 91 -1.53 3.01 6.01
CA GLY A 91 -2.08 4.36 5.80
C GLY A 91 -3.24 4.71 6.72
N MET A 92 -4.13 3.75 7.03
CA MET A 92 -5.27 3.96 7.91
C MET A 92 -4.89 4.05 9.39
N ASN A 93 -3.85 3.33 9.85
CA ASN A 93 -3.54 3.20 11.27
C ASN A 93 -2.06 3.46 11.59
N PRO A 94 -1.46 4.57 11.12
CA PRO A 94 -0.02 4.79 11.19
C PRO A 94 0.56 4.89 12.61
N LYS A 95 -0.29 5.17 13.60
CA LYS A 95 0.10 5.27 15.02
C LYS A 95 0.07 3.93 15.76
N LEU A 96 -0.53 2.89 15.19
CA LEU A 96 -0.63 1.58 15.86
C LEU A 96 0.69 0.80 15.71
N LYS A 97 1.18 0.24 16.82
CA LYS A 97 2.35 -0.64 16.83
C LYS A 97 1.91 -2.09 16.57
N ARG A 98 1.91 -2.53 15.31
CA ARG A 98 1.59 -3.91 14.91
C ARG A 98 2.53 -4.41 13.80
N PRO A 99 2.86 -5.71 13.74
CA PRO A 99 3.79 -6.25 12.75
C PRO A 99 3.37 -6.09 11.27
N SER A 100 2.10 -5.82 11.02
CA SER A 100 1.54 -5.61 9.67
C SER A 100 1.36 -4.13 9.29
N ILE A 101 1.74 -3.21 10.17
CA ILE A 101 1.64 -1.76 9.99
C ILE A 101 3.05 -1.21 9.82
N PHE A 102 3.29 -0.62 8.66
CA PHE A 102 4.57 -0.05 8.26
C PHE A 102 4.51 1.47 8.38
N LYS A 103 5.67 2.08 8.67
CA LYS A 103 5.80 3.53 8.80
C LYS A 103 6.42 4.20 7.57
N SER A 104 6.84 3.39 6.61
CA SER A 104 7.48 3.84 5.38
C SER A 104 7.32 2.79 4.28
N TRP A 105 7.48 3.22 3.03
CA TRP A 105 7.40 2.33 1.89
C TRP A 105 8.52 1.28 1.92
N SER A 106 9.76 1.65 2.23
CA SER A 106 10.88 0.68 2.22
C SER A 106 10.68 -0.44 3.23
N GLY A 107 10.09 -0.16 4.39
CA GLY A 107 9.77 -1.20 5.38
C GLY A 107 8.76 -2.21 4.84
N LEU A 108 7.76 -1.73 4.10
CA LEU A 108 6.76 -2.57 3.45
C LEU A 108 7.38 -3.35 2.29
N GLU A 109 8.18 -2.70 1.46
CA GLU A 109 8.91 -3.33 0.35
C GLU A 109 9.84 -4.44 0.87
N SER A 110 10.68 -4.15 1.85
CA SER A 110 11.57 -5.13 2.49
C SER A 110 10.80 -6.35 3.03
N LYS A 111 9.57 -6.14 3.53
CA LYS A 111 8.75 -7.25 3.99
C LYS A 111 8.28 -8.15 2.85
N PHE A 112 7.89 -7.61 1.70
CA PHE A 112 7.14 -8.33 0.67
C PHE A 112 7.89 -8.60 -0.64
N ARG A 113 8.95 -7.84 -0.95
CA ARG A 113 9.73 -8.01 -2.18
C ARG A 113 10.28 -9.43 -2.27
N GLY A 114 10.07 -10.06 -3.43
CA GLY A 114 10.43 -11.46 -3.67
C GLY A 114 9.61 -12.50 -2.90
N LYS A 115 8.64 -12.10 -2.06
CA LYS A 115 7.81 -13.04 -1.26
C LYS A 115 6.40 -13.21 -1.79
N ILE A 116 6.00 -12.42 -2.78
CA ILE A 116 4.76 -12.62 -3.54
C ILE A 116 5.09 -13.51 -4.73
N SER A 117 4.33 -14.59 -4.94
CA SER A 117 4.60 -15.51 -6.05
C SER A 117 4.43 -14.82 -7.40
N LYS A 118 5.17 -15.26 -8.43
CA LYS A 118 5.08 -14.71 -9.80
C LYS A 118 3.63 -14.69 -10.33
N LYS A 119 2.88 -15.77 -10.10
CA LYS A 119 1.46 -15.89 -10.47
C LYS A 119 0.59 -14.87 -9.75
N SER A 120 0.82 -14.66 -8.46
CA SER A 120 0.10 -13.66 -7.67
C SER A 120 0.45 -12.24 -8.09
N CYS A 121 1.72 -11.97 -8.41
CA CYS A 121 2.18 -10.68 -8.93
C CYS A 121 1.51 -10.31 -10.26
N SER A 122 1.41 -11.25 -11.21
CA SER A 122 0.68 -11.02 -12.47
C SER A 122 -0.79 -10.60 -12.22
N LYS A 123 -1.49 -11.30 -11.31
CA LYS A 123 -2.87 -10.95 -10.93
C LYS A 123 -2.96 -9.60 -10.20
N LEU A 124 -2.00 -9.33 -9.32
CA LEU A 124 -1.94 -8.10 -8.54
C LEU A 124 -1.73 -6.89 -9.46
N LEU A 125 -0.77 -6.94 -10.38
CA LEU A 125 -0.50 -5.88 -11.37
C LEU A 125 -1.68 -5.68 -12.32
N LYS A 126 -2.37 -6.76 -12.74
CA LYS A 126 -3.58 -6.64 -13.55
C LYS A 126 -4.71 -5.91 -12.83
N LYS A 127 -4.85 -6.11 -11.51
CA LYS A 127 -5.91 -5.47 -10.70
C LYS A 127 -5.53 -4.07 -10.25
N PHE A 128 -4.25 -3.83 -9.99
CA PHE A 128 -3.71 -2.59 -9.45
C PHE A 128 -2.50 -2.16 -10.29
N PRO A 129 -2.71 -1.63 -11.51
CA PRO A 129 -1.63 -1.33 -12.44
C PRO A 129 -0.68 -0.24 -11.93
N GLY A 130 -1.14 0.65 -11.05
CA GLY A 130 -0.29 1.64 -10.38
C GLY A 130 0.85 1.02 -9.56
N LEU A 131 0.74 -0.26 -9.18
CA LEU A 131 1.81 -1.00 -8.50
C LEU A 131 3.05 -1.21 -9.39
N ALA A 132 2.94 -1.12 -10.72
CA ALA A 132 4.08 -1.32 -11.62
C ALA A 132 5.23 -0.31 -11.40
N LYS A 133 4.94 0.85 -10.79
CA LYS A 133 5.95 1.85 -10.40
C LYS A 133 6.81 1.42 -9.20
N TYR A 134 6.42 0.33 -8.54
CA TYR A 134 6.93 -0.11 -7.26
C TYR A 134 7.53 -1.51 -7.40
N ASN A 135 8.80 -1.67 -7.01
CA ASN A 135 9.59 -2.90 -7.19
C ASN A 135 9.22 -4.03 -6.20
N ILE A 136 7.92 -4.26 -5.99
CA ILE A 136 7.39 -5.32 -5.11
C ILE A 136 7.41 -6.68 -5.81
N CYS A 137 7.09 -6.68 -7.11
CA CYS A 137 6.95 -7.89 -7.92
C CYS A 137 8.19 -8.28 -8.71
N THR A 138 9.29 -7.55 -8.50
CA THR A 138 10.61 -7.90 -9.00
C THR A 138 11.30 -8.81 -7.99
N ALA A 139 11.74 -9.99 -8.45
CA ALA A 139 12.54 -10.93 -7.67
C ALA A 139 14.01 -10.55 -7.74
#